data_AF-A0A2E2D029-F1
#
_entry.id   AF-A0A2E2D029-F1
#
_cell.length_a   1.000
_cell.length_b   1.000
_cell.length_c   1.000
_cell.angle_alpha   90.00
_cell.angle_beta   90.00
_cell.angle_gamma   90.00
#
_symmetry.space_group_name_H-M   'P 1'
#
loop_
_entity.id
_entity.type
_entity.pdbx_description
1 polymer ?
#
loop_
_entity_poly.entity_id
_entity_poly.type
_entity_poly.pdbx_seq_one_letter_code
_entity_poly.pdbx_strand_id
1 'polypeptide(L)'
;SKYYQVSDNAYEVTEDDVAGSSVIDTTSPFYDVYTGWCEAMNGVPPTRVSTHDIQRYKATAEDWPVKDGYGALIASFAEGLPVTFDCPVHAIDRTGSSVTVDCAEGTLRTKTVVVTVSPAVLKSGSIHFTPALPAAVDKALVDVPMGLAERIALFTDGLILPPGERISAHTIPKAGKMLIVKVHEFDKPIVEGYIAGDLARELTDAGGRAALIDYTETAAVEMFGSALRSKILDRVSSCWSTDPLILGGYSAALPGCSASRAGLSERFDERLVLAGEASSPDQQTTAHGAYFSGVRAVSHLVQDGLKAD
;
A
#
# COMPACT_ATOMS: atom_id res chain seq x y z
N SER A 1 17.92 1.88 14.73
CA SER A 1 17.92 2.61 16.02
C SER A 1 17.45 1.67 17.12
N LYS A 2 17.67 1.97 18.42
CA LYS A 2 17.14 1.14 19.53
C LYS A 2 15.61 0.95 19.48
N TYR A 3 14.90 1.86 18.81
CA TYR A 3 13.47 1.78 18.55
C TYR A 3 13.09 0.56 17.68
N TYR A 4 13.75 0.36 16.53
CA TYR A 4 13.52 -0.81 15.68
C TYR A 4 13.83 -2.11 16.41
N GLN A 5 14.93 -2.14 17.17
CA GLN A 5 15.28 -3.32 17.97
C GLN A 5 14.27 -3.65 19.08
N VAL A 6 13.52 -2.68 19.61
CA VAL A 6 12.49 -2.95 20.63
C VAL A 6 11.14 -3.26 19.98
N SER A 7 10.79 -2.59 18.88
CA SER A 7 9.57 -2.85 18.11
C SER A 7 9.62 -4.23 17.43
N ASP A 8 10.71 -4.54 16.72
CA ASP A 8 10.87 -5.79 16.00
C ASP A 8 10.94 -6.97 16.98
N ASN A 9 11.71 -6.84 18.06
CA ASN A 9 11.76 -7.87 19.12
C ASN A 9 10.42 -8.05 19.86
N ALA A 10 9.60 -7.00 20.01
CA ALA A 10 8.30 -7.12 20.68
C ALA A 10 7.30 -7.92 19.85
N TYR A 11 7.42 -7.85 18.52
CA TYR A 11 6.55 -8.58 17.62
C TYR A 11 7.06 -9.98 17.27
N GLU A 12 8.36 -10.27 17.37
CA GLU A 12 8.94 -11.57 16.98
C GLU A 12 8.62 -12.76 17.93
N VAL A 13 7.98 -12.54 19.08
CA VAL A 13 7.96 -13.52 20.21
C VAL A 13 6.56 -14.07 20.55
N THR A 14 5.53 -13.85 19.72
CA THR A 14 4.14 -14.19 20.08
C THR A 14 3.70 -15.55 19.51
N GLU A 15 3.35 -16.50 20.38
CA GLU A 15 2.74 -17.78 19.94
C GLU A 15 1.33 -17.54 19.36
N ASP A 16 0.55 -16.65 19.99
CA ASP A 16 -0.80 -16.29 19.54
C ASP A 16 -0.78 -15.11 18.56
N ASP A 17 -1.70 -15.13 17.58
CA ASP A 17 -1.99 -13.99 16.70
C ASP A 17 -2.89 -12.98 17.43
N VAL A 18 -2.29 -11.90 17.93
CA VAL A 18 -2.97 -10.87 18.73
C VAL A 18 -2.77 -9.48 18.14
N ALA A 19 -3.37 -8.46 18.75
CA ALA A 19 -3.10 -7.09 18.39
C ALA A 19 -1.66 -6.71 18.77
N GLY A 20 -0.96 -5.99 17.89
CA GLY A 20 0.37 -5.48 18.18
C GLY A 20 0.46 -4.70 19.49
N SER A 21 -0.58 -3.96 19.88
CA SER A 21 -0.62 -3.23 21.15
C SER A 21 -0.55 -4.13 22.39
N SER A 22 -0.89 -5.41 22.26
CA SER A 22 -0.92 -6.37 23.39
C SER A 22 0.47 -6.88 23.78
N VAL A 23 1.48 -6.66 22.94
CA VAL A 23 2.85 -7.19 23.14
C VAL A 23 3.91 -6.10 23.26
N ILE A 24 3.47 -4.84 23.31
CA ILE A 24 4.32 -3.68 23.60
C ILE A 24 3.89 -3.02 24.91
N ASP A 25 4.85 -2.41 25.62
CA ASP A 25 4.55 -1.66 26.85
C ASP A 25 3.83 -0.35 26.50
N THR A 26 2.51 -0.36 26.65
CA THR A 26 1.64 0.81 26.42
C THR A 26 1.82 1.93 27.45
N THR A 27 2.50 1.65 28.57
CA THR A 27 2.84 2.67 29.58
C THR A 27 4.18 3.34 29.32
N SER A 28 4.94 2.84 28.34
CA SER A 28 6.22 3.39 27.96
C SER A 28 6.09 4.83 27.48
N PRO A 29 7.01 5.74 27.85
CA PRO A 29 7.03 7.10 27.29
C PRO A 29 7.30 7.11 25.77
N PHE A 30 7.69 5.98 25.17
CA PHE A 30 7.91 5.84 23.73
C PHE A 30 6.71 5.23 22.99
N TYR A 31 5.59 4.95 23.66
CA TYR A 31 4.42 4.32 23.03
C TYR A 31 3.87 5.08 21.82
N ASP A 32 3.85 6.42 21.87
CA ASP A 32 3.43 7.24 20.73
C ASP A 32 4.39 7.08 19.54
N VAL A 33 5.70 6.94 19.81
CA VAL A 33 6.68 6.63 18.77
C VAL A 33 6.43 5.23 18.20
N TYR A 34 6.11 4.25 19.05
CA TYR A 34 5.77 2.89 18.62
C TYR A 34 4.57 2.86 17.67
N THR A 35 3.52 3.58 18.07
CA THR A 35 2.31 3.74 17.30
C THR A 35 2.59 4.40 15.95
N GLY A 36 3.33 5.52 15.93
CA GLY A 36 3.61 6.26 14.70
C GLY A 36 4.30 5.43 13.63
N TRP A 37 5.37 4.70 13.97
CA TRP A 37 6.03 3.84 12.98
C TRP A 37 5.20 2.62 12.59
N CYS A 38 4.45 2.03 13.52
CA CYS A 38 3.52 0.95 13.19
C CYS A 38 2.54 1.42 12.11
N GLU A 39 1.96 2.61 12.26
CA GLU A 39 1.09 3.23 11.27
C GLU A 39 1.83 3.55 9.97
N ALA A 40 3.05 4.08 10.04
CA ALA A 40 3.87 4.38 8.87
C ALA A 40 4.20 3.12 8.04
N MET A 41 4.37 1.96 8.68
CA MET A 41 4.72 0.71 8.01
C MET A 41 3.50 -0.07 7.52
N ASN A 42 2.40 -0.06 8.28
CA ASN A 42 1.24 -0.93 8.04
C ASN A 42 -0.02 -0.18 7.62
N GLY A 43 -0.03 1.16 7.71
CA GLY A 43 -1.22 1.99 7.48
C GLY A 43 -2.29 1.87 8.56
N VAL A 44 -2.00 1.17 9.67
CA VAL A 44 -2.92 0.93 10.79
C VAL A 44 -2.18 0.97 12.13
N PRO A 45 -2.85 1.36 13.24
CA PRO A 45 -2.26 1.41 14.57
C PRO A 45 -2.01 0.01 15.14
N PRO A 46 -1.17 -0.11 16.18
CA PRO A 46 -0.82 -1.39 16.81
C PRO A 46 -2.04 -2.13 17.37
N THR A 47 -3.14 -1.43 17.68
CA THR A 47 -4.40 -2.05 18.14
C THR A 47 -5.16 -2.79 17.04
N ARG A 48 -4.84 -2.58 15.76
CA ARG A 48 -5.57 -3.11 14.61
C ARG A 48 -4.72 -3.91 13.63
N VAL A 49 -3.49 -4.24 14.01
CA VAL A 49 -2.60 -5.08 13.20
C VAL A 49 -2.29 -6.37 13.93
N SER A 50 -2.33 -7.46 13.19
CA SER A 50 -1.91 -8.79 13.62
C SER A 50 -0.40 -8.85 13.87
N THR A 51 0.01 -9.40 15.01
CA THR A 51 1.42 -9.70 15.30
C THR A 51 1.98 -10.71 14.31
N HIS A 52 1.20 -11.74 13.93
CA HIS A 52 1.62 -12.74 12.95
C HIS A 52 1.74 -12.17 11.53
N ASP A 53 0.89 -11.22 11.12
CA ASP A 53 1.01 -10.56 9.82
C ASP A 53 2.29 -9.71 9.75
N ILE A 54 2.66 -9.02 10.83
CA ILE A 54 3.95 -8.33 10.93
C ILE A 54 5.11 -9.33 10.86
N GLN A 55 5.09 -10.40 11.66
CA GLN A 55 6.15 -11.42 11.68
C GLN A 55 6.38 -12.12 10.34
N ARG A 56 5.32 -12.29 9.54
CA ARG A 56 5.42 -12.95 8.23
C ARG A 56 6.23 -12.15 7.22
N TYR A 57 6.27 -10.83 7.37
CA TYR A 57 7.00 -9.98 6.44
C TYR A 57 8.51 -10.28 6.51
N LYS A 58 9.08 -10.69 5.38
CA LYS A 58 10.52 -10.93 5.24
C LYS A 58 11.16 -9.73 4.58
N ALA A 59 11.70 -8.84 5.42
CA ALA A 59 12.47 -7.71 4.95
C ALA A 59 13.66 -8.16 4.10
N THR A 60 13.91 -7.43 3.01
CA THR A 60 15.19 -7.54 2.30
C THR A 60 16.20 -6.59 2.95
N ALA A 61 17.49 -6.85 2.78
CA ALA A 61 18.53 -5.92 3.23
C ALA A 61 18.75 -4.74 2.26
N GLU A 62 17.83 -4.53 1.31
CA GLU A 62 17.96 -3.59 0.20
C GLU A 62 16.81 -2.57 0.23
N ASP A 63 17.14 -1.31 0.52
CA ASP A 63 16.21 -0.19 0.46
C ASP A 63 16.90 0.99 -0.24
N TRP A 64 16.69 1.08 -1.55
CA TRP A 64 17.36 2.04 -2.42
C TRP A 64 16.34 2.98 -3.06
N PRO A 65 16.56 4.30 -3.00
CA PRO A 65 15.71 5.24 -3.70
C PRO A 65 15.96 5.14 -5.21
N VAL A 66 14.86 5.15 -5.98
CA VAL A 66 14.90 5.07 -7.44
C VAL A 66 15.11 6.47 -8.01
N LYS A 67 16.27 6.71 -8.60
CA LYS A 67 16.70 8.04 -9.10
C LYS A 67 15.68 8.72 -10.01
N ASP A 68 15.11 7.97 -10.94
CA ASP A 68 14.15 8.48 -11.92
C ASP A 68 12.69 8.32 -11.47
N GLY A 69 12.47 7.90 -10.22
CA GLY A 69 11.16 7.65 -9.64
C GLY A 69 10.64 6.23 -9.87
N TYR A 70 9.93 5.68 -8.88
CA TYR A 70 9.44 4.29 -8.94
C TYR A 70 8.41 4.09 -10.07
N GLY A 71 7.61 5.10 -10.40
CA GLY A 71 6.67 5.04 -11.51
C GLY A 71 7.35 4.82 -12.87
N ALA A 72 8.52 5.43 -13.11
CA ALA A 72 9.28 5.23 -14.35
C ALA A 72 9.82 3.79 -14.44
N LEU A 73 10.25 3.23 -13.30
CA LEU A 73 10.64 1.82 -13.22
C LEU A 73 9.46 0.88 -13.50
N ILE A 74 8.26 1.15 -12.99
CA ILE A 74 7.07 0.33 -13.30
C ILE A 74 6.71 0.44 -14.79
N ALA A 75 6.75 1.66 -15.35
CA ALA A 75 6.44 1.88 -16.76
C ALA A 75 7.40 1.14 -17.71
N SER A 76 8.69 1.02 -17.35
CA SER A 76 9.65 0.27 -18.19
C SER A 76 9.35 -1.23 -18.25
N PHE A 77 8.77 -1.83 -17.20
CA PHE A 77 8.32 -3.23 -17.24
C PHE A 77 7.12 -3.44 -18.17
N ALA A 78 6.37 -2.39 -18.49
CA ALA A 78 5.23 -2.44 -19.39
C ALA A 78 5.58 -2.10 -20.85
N GLU A 79 6.84 -1.78 -21.14
CA GLU A 79 7.27 -1.40 -22.49
C GLU A 79 7.01 -2.53 -23.49
N GLY A 80 6.31 -2.20 -24.59
CA GLY A 80 5.93 -3.17 -25.63
C GLY A 80 4.70 -4.03 -25.30
N LEU A 81 4.11 -3.91 -24.11
CA LEU A 81 2.85 -4.59 -23.78
C LEU A 81 1.65 -3.80 -24.31
N PRO A 82 0.57 -4.48 -24.77
CA PRO A 82 -0.67 -3.83 -25.17
C PRO A 82 -1.46 -3.38 -23.93
N VAL A 83 -1.23 -2.16 -23.48
CA VAL A 83 -1.90 -1.56 -22.31
C VAL A 83 -2.98 -0.58 -22.77
N THR A 84 -4.19 -0.76 -22.25
CA THR A 84 -5.32 0.17 -22.44
C THR A 84 -5.57 0.93 -21.14
N PHE A 85 -5.44 2.26 -21.20
CA PHE A 85 -5.78 3.16 -20.09
C PHE A 85 -7.24 3.60 -20.15
N ASP A 86 -7.75 4.23 -19.10
CA ASP A 86 -9.12 4.76 -19.03
C ASP A 86 -10.23 3.73 -19.32
N CYS A 87 -9.93 2.45 -19.06
CA CYS A 87 -10.79 1.31 -19.36
C CYS A 87 -11.15 0.53 -18.09
N PRO A 88 -11.94 1.11 -17.16
CA PRO A 88 -12.36 0.40 -15.95
C PRO A 88 -13.18 -0.85 -16.31
N VAL A 89 -12.89 -1.95 -15.63
CA VAL A 89 -13.65 -3.20 -15.70
C VAL A 89 -14.80 -3.14 -14.70
N HIS A 90 -15.98 -3.59 -15.10
CA HIS A 90 -17.20 -3.58 -14.28
C HIS A 90 -17.77 -4.97 -14.01
N ALA A 91 -17.49 -5.94 -14.89
CA ALA A 91 -17.91 -7.32 -14.68
C ALA A 91 -16.95 -8.33 -15.32
N ILE A 92 -16.86 -9.51 -14.70
CA ILE A 92 -16.12 -10.67 -15.20
C ILE A 92 -17.04 -11.89 -15.10
N ASP A 93 -17.43 -12.44 -16.25
CA ASP A 93 -18.27 -13.64 -16.36
C ASP A 93 -17.45 -14.82 -16.90
N ARG A 94 -17.49 -15.93 -16.16
CA ARG A 94 -16.77 -17.18 -16.41
C ARG A 94 -17.72 -18.35 -16.67
N THR A 95 -19.03 -18.14 -16.77
CA THR A 95 -20.01 -19.23 -16.95
C THR A 95 -19.98 -19.84 -18.36
N GLY A 96 -19.56 -19.06 -19.35
CA GLY A 96 -19.44 -19.49 -20.75
C GLY A 96 -18.18 -20.31 -21.05
N SER A 97 -18.02 -20.67 -22.33
CA SER A 97 -16.82 -21.34 -22.85
C SER A 97 -15.57 -20.44 -22.88
N SER A 98 -15.77 -19.12 -22.88
CA SER A 98 -14.72 -18.09 -22.70
C SER A 98 -15.03 -17.25 -21.47
N VAL A 99 -14.00 -16.66 -20.86
CA VAL A 99 -14.17 -15.57 -19.91
C VAL A 99 -14.56 -14.30 -20.67
N THR A 100 -15.55 -13.60 -20.16
CA THR A 100 -16.07 -12.35 -20.71
C THR A 100 -15.78 -11.24 -19.71
N VAL A 101 -15.17 -10.14 -20.17
CA VAL A 101 -14.78 -9.00 -19.34
C VAL A 101 -15.48 -7.77 -19.88
N ASP A 102 -16.41 -7.22 -19.10
CA ASP A 102 -17.12 -6.00 -19.46
C ASP A 102 -16.38 -4.78 -18.88
N CYS A 103 -16.10 -3.83 -19.74
CA CYS A 103 -15.34 -2.62 -19.44
C CYS A 103 -15.91 -1.42 -20.19
N ALA A 104 -15.36 -0.23 -19.94
CA ALA A 104 -15.84 1.01 -20.56
C ALA A 104 -15.80 1.00 -22.10
N GLU A 105 -14.90 0.24 -22.72
CA GLU A 105 -14.80 0.11 -24.19
C GLU A 105 -15.70 -1.00 -24.77
N GLY A 106 -16.44 -1.71 -23.93
CA GLY A 106 -17.32 -2.82 -24.30
C GLY A 106 -16.89 -4.15 -23.71
N THR A 107 -17.16 -5.23 -24.43
CA THR A 107 -16.97 -6.61 -23.93
C THR A 107 -15.77 -7.28 -24.59
N LEU A 108 -14.79 -7.67 -23.78
CA LEU A 108 -13.64 -8.48 -24.19
C LEU A 108 -13.89 -9.97 -23.93
N ARG A 109 -13.31 -10.83 -24.76
CA ARG A 109 -13.35 -12.30 -24.60
C ARG A 109 -11.94 -12.87 -24.51
N THR A 110 -11.70 -13.69 -23.50
CA THR A 110 -10.40 -14.32 -23.24
C THR A 110 -10.58 -15.76 -22.74
N LYS A 111 -9.49 -16.53 -22.73
CA LYS A 111 -9.46 -17.87 -22.12
C LYS A 111 -9.32 -17.78 -20.60
N THR A 112 -8.51 -16.83 -20.13
CA THR A 112 -8.16 -16.65 -18.71
C THR A 112 -7.98 -15.18 -18.37
N VAL A 113 -8.10 -14.85 -17.08
CA VAL A 113 -7.93 -13.51 -16.54
C VAL A 113 -7.09 -13.53 -15.26
N VAL A 114 -6.14 -12.60 -15.17
CA VAL A 114 -5.43 -12.30 -13.92
C VAL A 114 -5.98 -11.00 -13.38
N VAL A 115 -6.44 -11.01 -12.14
CA VAL A 115 -7.04 -9.84 -11.49
C VAL A 115 -6.05 -9.30 -10.46
N THR A 116 -5.54 -8.09 -10.70
CA THR A 116 -4.53 -7.43 -9.86
C THR A 116 -5.07 -6.17 -9.18
N VAL A 117 -6.39 -6.08 -9.02
CA VAL A 117 -7.04 -4.89 -8.46
C VAL A 117 -6.86 -4.84 -6.93
N SER A 118 -6.92 -3.63 -6.37
CA SER A 118 -6.85 -3.43 -4.92
C SER A 118 -7.90 -4.29 -4.19
N PRO A 119 -7.55 -4.94 -3.06
CA PRO A 119 -8.51 -5.65 -2.23
C PRO A 119 -9.69 -4.78 -1.79
N ALA A 120 -9.47 -3.50 -1.52
CA ALA A 120 -10.56 -2.59 -1.16
C ALA A 120 -11.53 -2.36 -2.32
N VAL A 121 -11.04 -2.33 -3.57
CA VAL A 121 -11.89 -2.26 -4.77
C VAL A 121 -12.68 -3.55 -4.96
N LEU A 122 -12.05 -4.73 -4.78
CA LEU A 122 -12.77 -6.01 -4.81
C LEU A 122 -13.89 -6.03 -3.76
N LYS A 123 -13.58 -5.62 -2.53
CA LYS A 123 -14.53 -5.55 -1.42
C LYS A 123 -15.69 -4.58 -1.67
N SER A 124 -15.44 -3.49 -2.39
CA SER A 124 -16.47 -2.49 -2.71
C SER A 124 -17.59 -3.02 -3.60
N GLY A 125 -17.35 -4.13 -4.32
CA GLY A 125 -18.29 -4.66 -5.30
C GLY A 125 -18.32 -3.88 -6.62
N SER A 126 -17.35 -2.98 -6.86
CA SER A 126 -17.25 -2.21 -8.11
C SER A 126 -17.05 -3.09 -9.35
N ILE A 127 -16.58 -4.33 -9.16
CA ILE A 127 -16.45 -5.36 -10.20
C ILE A 127 -17.35 -6.54 -9.83
N HIS A 128 -18.28 -6.89 -10.72
CA HIS A 128 -19.19 -8.00 -10.53
C HIS A 128 -18.58 -9.30 -11.07
N PHE A 129 -18.52 -10.34 -10.25
CA PHE A 129 -17.99 -11.65 -10.67
C PHE A 129 -19.13 -12.66 -10.83
N THR A 130 -19.16 -13.35 -11.98
CA THR A 130 -20.11 -14.44 -12.25
C THR A 130 -19.36 -15.71 -12.65
N PRO A 131 -19.46 -16.82 -11.90
CA PRO A 131 -20.00 -16.92 -10.54
C PRO A 131 -19.27 -16.00 -9.56
N ALA A 132 -19.86 -15.77 -8.38
CA ALA A 132 -19.25 -15.00 -7.31
C ALA A 132 -17.87 -15.56 -6.89
N LEU A 133 -17.04 -14.71 -6.28
CA LEU A 133 -15.79 -15.16 -5.69
C LEU A 133 -16.06 -16.14 -4.52
N PRO A 134 -15.17 -17.09 -4.24
CA PRO A 134 -15.36 -18.03 -3.14
C PRO A 134 -15.39 -17.34 -1.78
N ALA A 135 -16.07 -17.95 -0.80
CA ALA A 135 -16.17 -17.43 0.55
C ALA A 135 -14.80 -17.20 1.24
N ALA A 136 -13.76 -17.94 0.86
CA ALA A 136 -12.40 -17.71 1.35
C ALA A 136 -11.83 -16.35 0.90
N VAL A 137 -12.12 -15.93 -0.33
CA VAL A 137 -11.75 -14.61 -0.85
C VAL A 137 -12.54 -13.53 -0.10
N ASP A 138 -13.86 -13.67 0.02
CA ASP A 138 -14.70 -12.69 0.73
C ASP A 138 -14.26 -12.51 2.18
N LYS A 139 -13.94 -13.62 2.87
CA LYS A 139 -13.38 -13.58 4.23
C LYS A 139 -12.06 -12.81 4.25
N ALA A 140 -11.15 -13.08 3.32
CA ALA A 140 -9.87 -12.39 3.24
C ALA A 140 -10.02 -10.88 3.01
N LEU A 141 -10.97 -10.45 2.17
CA LEU A 141 -11.26 -9.03 1.93
C LEU A 141 -11.82 -8.32 3.17
N VAL A 142 -12.48 -9.04 4.08
CA VAL A 142 -12.93 -8.52 5.38
C VAL A 142 -11.78 -8.45 6.37
N ASP A 143 -11.04 -9.54 6.48
CA ASP A 143 -10.02 -9.80 7.49
C ASP A 143 -8.69 -9.08 7.24
N VAL A 144 -8.40 -8.76 5.97
CA VAL A 144 -7.18 -8.07 5.53
C VAL A 144 -7.56 -6.76 4.84
N PRO A 145 -8.09 -5.77 5.58
CA PRO A 145 -8.45 -4.48 5.02
C PRO A 145 -7.22 -3.71 4.53
N MET A 146 -7.47 -2.67 3.74
CA MET A 146 -6.47 -1.66 3.43
C MET A 146 -6.37 -0.65 4.57
N GLY A 147 -5.15 -0.47 5.11
CA GLY A 147 -4.79 0.67 5.93
C GLY A 147 -4.75 1.97 5.13
N LEU A 148 -4.50 3.10 5.80
CA LEU A 148 -4.43 4.40 5.15
C LEU A 148 -2.99 4.92 5.15
N ALA A 149 -2.59 5.45 4.01
CA ALA A 149 -1.30 6.08 3.81
C ALA A 149 -1.41 7.10 2.67
N GLU A 150 -0.85 8.28 2.85
CA GLU A 150 -0.87 9.37 1.89
C GLU A 150 0.52 10.00 1.78
N ARG A 151 0.88 10.38 0.55
CA ARG A 151 2.10 11.11 0.22
C ARG A 151 1.73 12.46 -0.37
N ILE A 152 2.46 13.48 0.08
CA ILE A 152 2.30 14.86 -0.34
C ILE A 152 3.65 15.34 -0.85
N ALA A 153 3.72 15.81 -2.09
CA ALA A 153 4.92 16.41 -2.66
C ALA A 153 4.74 17.93 -2.72
N LEU A 154 5.68 18.65 -2.12
CA LEU A 154 5.82 20.10 -2.23
C LEU A 154 7.01 20.38 -3.14
N PHE A 155 6.75 20.91 -4.33
CA PHE A 155 7.79 21.30 -5.27
C PHE A 155 8.32 22.68 -4.86
N THR A 156 9.63 22.79 -4.66
CA THR A 156 10.24 23.99 -4.08
C THR A 156 11.23 24.65 -5.03
N ASP A 157 11.48 25.94 -4.80
CA ASP A 157 12.59 26.67 -5.40
C ASP A 157 13.86 26.56 -4.53
N GLY A 158 14.70 25.58 -4.85
CA GLY A 158 16.09 25.51 -4.40
C GLY A 158 16.33 24.90 -3.02
N LEU A 159 15.40 24.13 -2.46
CA LEU A 159 15.74 23.22 -1.36
C LEU A 159 16.25 21.90 -1.94
N ILE A 160 17.55 21.84 -2.20
CA ILE A 160 18.26 20.70 -2.77
C ILE A 160 19.30 20.20 -1.77
N LEU A 161 19.33 18.88 -1.55
CA LEU A 161 20.35 18.26 -0.73
C LEU A 161 21.69 18.14 -1.48
N PRO A 162 22.83 18.35 -0.82
CA PRO A 162 24.12 17.97 -1.36
C PRO A 162 24.17 16.47 -1.72
N PRO A 163 24.98 16.05 -2.70
CA PRO A 163 25.10 14.65 -3.07
C PRO A 163 25.47 13.75 -1.88
N GLY A 164 24.68 12.70 -1.66
CA GLY A 164 24.87 11.73 -0.57
C GLY A 164 24.27 12.15 0.77
N GLU A 165 23.73 13.37 0.90
CA GLU A 165 22.98 13.76 2.08
C GLU A 165 21.54 13.25 2.05
N ARG A 166 21.01 12.97 3.24
CA ARG A 166 19.64 12.51 3.44
C ARG A 166 19.03 13.27 4.60
N ILE A 167 17.88 13.90 4.36
CA ILE A 167 17.07 14.51 5.41
C ILE A 167 15.75 13.76 5.51
N SER A 168 15.52 13.17 6.68
CA SER A 168 14.23 12.66 7.11
C SER A 168 13.97 13.17 8.53
N ALA A 169 12.99 14.05 8.67
CA ALA A 169 12.53 14.57 9.94
C ALA A 169 11.18 13.96 10.29
N HIS A 170 10.93 13.72 11.58
CA HIS A 170 9.68 13.13 12.07
C HIS A 170 9.05 14.09 13.07
N THR A 171 7.78 14.44 12.85
CA THR A 171 6.94 15.02 13.89
C THR A 171 6.05 13.93 14.44
N ILE A 172 6.10 13.75 15.76
CA ILE A 172 5.17 12.88 16.48
C ILE A 172 4.44 13.77 17.48
N PRO A 173 3.35 14.43 17.05
CA PRO A 173 2.36 14.96 17.97
C PRO A 173 1.87 13.84 18.90
N LYS A 174 1.31 14.23 20.05
CA LYS A 174 0.71 13.30 21.02
C LYS A 174 -0.23 12.30 20.33
N ALA A 175 -0.30 11.09 20.89
CA ALA A 175 -1.08 9.95 20.39
C ALA A 175 -0.58 9.33 19.08
N GLY A 176 0.73 9.42 18.81
CA GLY A 176 1.38 8.65 17.74
C GLY A 176 1.07 9.09 16.31
N LYS A 177 0.44 10.25 16.12
CA LYS A 177 0.02 10.82 14.82
C LYS A 177 1.21 11.32 14.00
N MET A 178 2.08 10.41 13.58
CA MET A 178 3.35 10.76 12.98
C MET A 178 3.19 11.31 11.56
N LEU A 179 3.93 12.38 11.27
CA LEU A 179 4.25 12.83 9.91
C LEU A 179 5.75 12.67 9.70
N ILE A 180 6.11 12.01 8.61
CA ILE A 180 7.50 11.93 8.14
C ILE A 180 7.68 12.97 7.04
N VAL A 181 8.64 13.87 7.20
CA VAL A 181 9.01 14.86 6.19
C VAL A 181 10.39 14.53 5.64
N LYS A 182 10.51 14.40 4.32
CA LYS A 182 11.77 14.10 3.63
C LYS A 182 12.09 15.18 2.61
N VAL A 183 13.37 15.47 2.42
CA VAL A 183 13.84 16.20 1.24
C VAL A 183 14.40 15.18 0.26
N HIS A 184 13.93 15.21 -0.98
CA HIS A 184 14.31 14.20 -1.97
C HIS A 184 15.79 14.29 -2.36
N GLU A 185 16.36 13.11 -2.62
CA GLU A 185 17.71 12.93 -3.14
C GLU A 185 17.78 13.26 -4.65
N PHE A 186 18.99 13.19 -5.24
CA PHE A 186 19.22 13.31 -6.69
C PHE A 186 18.82 14.64 -7.33
N ASP A 187 19.16 15.75 -6.65
CA ASP A 187 18.91 17.11 -7.12
C ASP A 187 17.42 17.40 -7.41
N LYS A 188 16.52 16.69 -6.72
CA LYS A 188 15.08 16.90 -6.82
C LYS A 188 14.65 17.90 -5.73
N PRO A 189 14.20 19.11 -6.09
CA PRO A 189 13.82 20.13 -5.11
C PRO A 189 12.40 19.86 -4.57
N ILE A 190 12.21 18.68 -3.98
CA ILE A 190 10.91 18.18 -3.51
C ILE A 190 11.01 17.92 -2.01
N VAL A 191 10.06 18.48 -1.26
CA VAL A 191 9.80 18.09 0.13
C VAL A 191 8.59 17.16 0.13
N GLU A 192 8.76 15.94 0.62
CA GLU A 192 7.70 14.95 0.76
C GLU A 192 7.20 14.89 2.19
N GLY A 193 5.88 14.95 2.37
CA GLY A 193 5.20 14.51 3.58
C GLY A 193 4.64 13.11 3.39
N TYR A 194 4.86 12.23 4.37
CA TYR A 194 4.24 10.92 4.44
C TYR A 194 3.42 10.81 5.73
N ILE A 195 2.12 10.59 5.57
CA ILE A 195 1.12 10.53 6.63
C ILE A 195 0.41 9.20 6.52
N ALA A 196 0.27 8.47 7.62
CA ALA A 196 -0.37 7.16 7.62
C ALA A 196 -1.32 6.98 8.82
N GLY A 197 -2.07 5.88 8.82
CA GLY A 197 -2.91 5.46 9.93
C GLY A 197 -4.01 6.45 10.29
N ASP A 198 -4.20 6.65 11.59
CA ASP A 198 -5.28 7.47 12.13
C ASP A 198 -5.13 8.96 11.75
N LEU A 199 -3.91 9.49 11.66
CA LEU A 199 -3.71 10.86 11.19
C LEU A 199 -4.14 11.01 9.72
N ALA A 200 -3.81 10.05 8.86
CA ALA A 200 -4.24 10.09 7.45
C ALA A 200 -5.77 10.08 7.35
N ARG A 201 -6.43 9.24 8.16
CA ARG A 201 -7.90 9.16 8.20
C ARG A 201 -8.50 10.49 8.64
N GLU A 202 -8.06 11.03 9.77
CA GLU A 202 -8.60 12.26 10.33
C GLU A 202 -8.46 13.45 9.37
N LEU A 203 -7.31 13.61 8.72
CA LEU A 203 -7.10 14.69 7.75
C LEU A 203 -7.97 14.48 6.50
N THR A 204 -8.09 13.24 6.03
CA THR A 204 -8.94 12.90 4.89
C THR A 204 -10.41 13.22 5.18
N ASP A 205 -10.91 12.82 6.35
CA ASP A 205 -12.29 13.06 6.78
C ASP A 205 -12.56 14.56 7.04
N ALA A 206 -11.58 15.28 7.59
CA ALA A 206 -11.74 16.70 7.94
C ALA A 206 -11.73 17.62 6.71
N GLY A 207 -10.93 17.32 5.69
CA GLY A 207 -10.78 18.20 4.53
C GLY A 207 -10.09 17.60 3.31
N GLY A 208 -9.94 16.28 3.26
CA GLY A 208 -9.37 15.56 2.12
C GLY A 208 -7.99 16.07 1.71
N ARG A 209 -7.80 16.21 0.39
CA ARG A 209 -6.57 16.72 -0.23
C ARG A 209 -6.08 18.03 0.39
N ALA A 210 -6.97 18.98 0.67
CA ALA A 210 -6.60 20.31 1.15
C ALA A 210 -6.00 20.23 2.56
N ALA A 211 -6.60 19.44 3.45
CA ALA A 211 -6.10 19.25 4.82
C ALA A 211 -4.75 18.52 4.85
N LEU A 212 -4.56 17.50 4.00
CA LEU A 212 -3.28 16.78 3.87
C LEU A 212 -2.14 17.71 3.42
N ILE A 213 -2.41 18.58 2.44
CA ILE A 213 -1.43 19.56 1.93
C ILE A 213 -1.12 20.61 3.00
N ASP A 214 -2.15 21.21 3.61
CA ASP A 214 -1.97 22.26 4.62
C ASP A 214 -1.18 21.76 5.84
N TYR A 215 -1.49 20.56 6.32
CA TYR A 215 -0.78 19.94 7.43
C TYR A 215 0.70 19.70 7.09
N THR A 216 0.99 19.16 5.90
CA THR A 216 2.36 18.91 5.43
C THR A 216 3.14 20.21 5.23
N GLU A 217 2.54 21.21 4.58
CA GLU A 217 3.17 22.50 4.32
C GLU A 217 3.49 23.22 5.64
N THR A 218 2.58 23.20 6.61
CA THR A 218 2.80 23.80 7.93
C THR A 218 3.97 23.14 8.64
N ALA A 219 4.00 21.81 8.73
CA ALA A 219 5.09 21.08 9.38
C ALA A 219 6.44 21.31 8.67
N ALA A 220 6.48 21.29 7.34
CA ALA A 220 7.69 21.56 6.57
C ALA A 220 8.22 22.98 6.83
N VAL A 221 7.33 23.97 6.91
CA VAL A 221 7.69 25.35 7.23
C VAL A 221 8.22 25.50 8.66
N GLU A 222 7.64 24.79 9.63
CA GLU A 222 8.15 24.76 11.00
C GLU A 222 9.55 24.13 11.09
N MET A 223 9.80 23.07 10.32
CA MET A 223 11.08 22.36 10.31
C MET A 223 12.19 23.12 9.58
N PHE A 224 11.90 23.69 8.41
CA PHE A 224 12.90 24.28 7.51
C PHE A 224 12.89 25.81 7.50
N GLY A 225 11.96 26.44 8.23
CA GLY A 225 11.85 27.88 8.40
C GLY A 225 10.79 28.53 7.51
N SER A 226 10.29 29.68 7.97
CA SER A 226 9.19 30.45 7.36
C SER A 226 9.43 30.86 5.90
N ALA A 227 10.69 31.00 5.48
CA ALA A 227 11.05 31.33 4.11
C ALA A 227 10.63 30.24 3.10
N LEU A 228 10.54 28.97 3.52
CA LEU A 228 10.14 27.85 2.66
C LEU A 228 8.77 28.09 2.02
N ARG A 229 7.82 28.70 2.75
CA ARG A 229 6.45 28.93 2.26
C ARG A 229 6.43 29.69 0.94
N SER A 230 7.27 30.73 0.83
CA SER A 230 7.40 31.54 -0.40
C SER A 230 8.07 30.81 -1.57
N LYS A 231 8.74 29.68 -1.28
CA LYS A 231 9.45 28.86 -2.26
C LYS A 231 8.65 27.66 -2.75
N ILE A 232 7.47 27.37 -2.19
CA ILE A 232 6.65 26.25 -2.64
C ILE A 232 5.91 26.67 -3.92
N LEU A 233 6.36 26.11 -5.03
CA LEU A 233 5.88 26.37 -6.38
C LEU A 233 4.61 25.57 -6.70
N ASP A 234 4.52 24.33 -6.23
CA ASP A 234 3.39 23.43 -6.51
C ASP A 234 3.19 22.39 -5.39
N ARG A 235 1.98 21.82 -5.30
CA ARG A 235 1.61 20.79 -4.33
C ARG A 235 0.82 19.66 -5.00
N VAL A 236 1.21 18.43 -4.71
CA VAL A 236 0.48 17.22 -5.14
C VAL A 236 0.25 16.32 -3.93
N SER A 237 -0.90 15.65 -3.89
CA SER A 237 -1.22 14.62 -2.90
C SER A 237 -1.71 13.36 -3.62
N SER A 238 -1.31 12.19 -3.13
CA SER A 238 -1.71 10.89 -3.69
C SER A 238 -3.22 10.66 -3.66
N CYS A 239 -3.89 11.01 -2.56
CA CYS A 239 -5.31 10.77 -2.32
C CYS A 239 -5.72 9.29 -2.50
N TRP A 240 -4.84 8.35 -2.14
CA TRP A 240 -5.02 6.91 -2.36
C TRP A 240 -6.27 6.36 -1.68
N SER A 241 -6.59 6.87 -0.48
CA SER A 241 -7.77 6.46 0.28
C SER A 241 -9.10 6.83 -0.39
N THR A 242 -9.10 7.82 -1.27
CA THR A 242 -10.30 8.33 -1.97
C THR A 242 -10.32 8.01 -3.46
N ASP A 243 -9.21 7.51 -4.01
CA ASP A 243 -9.14 7.10 -5.41
C ASP A 243 -10.01 5.83 -5.62
N PRO A 244 -11.02 5.87 -6.52
CA PRO A 244 -11.95 4.77 -6.72
C PRO A 244 -11.29 3.50 -7.26
N LEU A 245 -10.07 3.56 -7.80
CA LEU A 245 -9.32 2.42 -8.31
C LEU A 245 -8.39 1.80 -7.25
N ILE A 246 -8.31 2.38 -6.05
CA ILE A 246 -7.30 2.00 -5.04
C ILE A 246 -7.93 1.86 -3.65
N LEU A 247 -8.64 2.88 -3.17
CA LEU A 247 -9.39 2.86 -1.91
C LEU A 247 -8.57 2.47 -0.66
N GLY A 248 -7.32 2.90 -0.58
CA GLY A 248 -6.45 2.66 0.58
C GLY A 248 -4.96 2.74 0.29
N GLY A 249 -4.14 2.58 1.32
CA GLY A 249 -2.68 2.55 1.22
C GLY A 249 -2.15 1.13 1.01
N TYR A 250 -2.10 0.35 2.08
CA TYR A 250 -1.51 -0.99 2.08
C TYR A 250 -2.35 -1.99 2.85
N SER A 251 -2.35 -3.26 2.46
CA SER A 251 -3.10 -4.31 3.17
C SER A 251 -2.50 -4.67 4.53
N ALA A 252 -3.33 -4.78 5.57
CA ALA A 252 -2.91 -5.18 6.90
C ALA A 252 -3.94 -6.13 7.53
N ALA A 253 -3.51 -7.32 7.95
CA ALA A 253 -4.44 -8.26 8.56
C ALA A 253 -4.83 -7.80 9.98
N LEU A 254 -6.13 -7.94 10.28
CA LEU A 254 -6.65 -7.72 11.63
C LEU A 254 -6.07 -8.75 12.61
N PRO A 255 -6.00 -8.42 13.92
CA PRO A 255 -5.57 -9.37 14.95
C PRO A 255 -6.31 -10.72 14.84
N GLY A 256 -5.56 -11.82 14.88
CA GLY A 256 -6.11 -13.17 14.76
C GLY A 256 -6.46 -13.60 13.33
N CYS A 257 -6.23 -12.76 12.32
CA CYS A 257 -6.70 -12.96 10.96
C CYS A 257 -5.57 -13.08 9.91
N SER A 258 -4.30 -13.18 10.33
CA SER A 258 -3.16 -13.27 9.39
C SER A 258 -3.30 -14.43 8.39
N ALA A 259 -3.85 -15.57 8.82
CA ALA A 259 -4.05 -16.73 7.96
C ALA A 259 -5.03 -16.48 6.80
N SER A 260 -5.97 -15.54 6.93
CA SER A 260 -6.98 -15.27 5.89
C SER A 260 -6.38 -14.73 4.60
N ARG A 261 -5.16 -14.18 4.64
CA ARG A 261 -4.40 -13.76 3.44
C ARG A 261 -4.27 -14.88 2.39
N ALA A 262 -4.23 -16.13 2.84
CA ALA A 262 -4.20 -17.31 1.96
C ALA A 262 -5.35 -17.29 0.95
N GLY A 263 -6.54 -16.82 1.33
CA GLY A 263 -7.70 -16.73 0.44
C GLY A 263 -7.50 -15.81 -0.78
N LEU A 264 -6.56 -14.85 -0.71
CA LEU A 264 -6.19 -13.97 -1.85
C LEU A 264 -5.09 -14.57 -2.73
N SER A 265 -4.44 -15.63 -2.28
CA SER A 265 -3.25 -16.24 -2.92
C SER A 265 -3.51 -17.65 -3.44
N GLU A 266 -4.45 -18.36 -2.82
CA GLU A 266 -4.83 -19.71 -3.17
C GLU A 266 -5.57 -19.73 -4.50
N ARG A 267 -5.26 -20.74 -5.31
CA ARG A 267 -5.96 -20.96 -6.56
C ARG A 267 -7.33 -21.57 -6.27
N PHE A 268 -8.37 -20.93 -6.77
CA PHE A 268 -9.75 -21.39 -6.62
C PHE A 268 -10.49 -21.57 -7.95
N ASP A 269 -9.86 -21.21 -9.08
CA ASP A 269 -10.44 -21.32 -10.42
C ASP A 269 -9.33 -21.64 -11.45
N GLU A 270 -9.72 -22.30 -12.55
CA GLU A 270 -8.80 -22.65 -13.64
C GLU A 270 -8.51 -21.49 -14.59
N ARG A 271 -9.46 -20.55 -14.71
CA ARG A 271 -9.48 -19.44 -15.67
C ARG A 271 -9.39 -18.06 -15.04
N LEU A 272 -9.46 -17.97 -13.70
CA LEU A 272 -9.27 -16.71 -12.97
C LEU A 272 -8.27 -16.91 -11.83
N VAL A 273 -7.30 -16.01 -11.74
CA VAL A 273 -6.36 -15.97 -10.61
C VAL A 273 -6.25 -14.54 -10.08
N LEU A 274 -6.18 -14.40 -8.76
CA LEU A 274 -5.90 -13.12 -8.10
C LEU A 274 -4.39 -12.97 -7.92
N ALA A 275 -3.91 -11.73 -8.08
CA ALA A 275 -2.54 -11.37 -7.73
C ALA A 275 -2.51 -9.93 -7.19
N GLY A 276 -1.35 -9.48 -6.72
CA GLY A 276 -1.15 -8.16 -6.12
C GLY A 276 -0.53 -8.26 -4.74
N GLU A 277 -0.18 -7.12 -4.16
CA GLU A 277 0.57 -7.05 -2.89
C GLU A 277 -0.08 -7.87 -1.78
N ALA A 278 -1.42 -7.82 -1.68
CA ALA A 278 -2.14 -8.46 -0.59
C ALA A 278 -2.14 -10.00 -0.68
N SER A 279 -1.86 -10.55 -1.86
CA SER A 279 -1.75 -12.00 -2.11
C SER A 279 -0.36 -12.56 -1.80
N SER A 280 0.59 -11.72 -1.40
CA SER A 280 1.93 -12.17 -1.02
C SER A 280 1.93 -12.70 0.42
N PRO A 281 2.44 -13.93 0.68
CA PRO A 281 2.42 -14.53 2.02
C PRO A 281 3.45 -13.92 2.98
N ASP A 282 4.56 -13.38 2.46
CA ASP A 282 5.70 -12.90 3.23
C ASP A 282 6.33 -11.60 2.68
N GLN A 283 5.74 -11.01 1.63
CA GLN A 283 6.17 -9.74 1.04
C GLN A 283 4.97 -8.84 0.74
N GLN A 284 3.92 -8.94 1.55
CA GLN A 284 2.74 -8.06 1.48
C GLN A 284 3.14 -6.59 1.55
N THR A 285 2.25 -5.69 1.14
CA THR A 285 2.43 -4.22 1.14
C THR A 285 3.53 -3.66 0.23
N THR A 286 4.13 -4.49 -0.62
CA THR A 286 5.27 -4.09 -1.45
C THR A 286 5.06 -4.30 -2.94
N ALA A 287 5.75 -3.50 -3.75
CA ALA A 287 5.77 -3.64 -5.20
C ALA A 287 6.43 -4.96 -5.66
N HIS A 288 7.48 -5.42 -4.97
CA HIS A 288 8.12 -6.68 -5.31
C HIS A 288 7.24 -7.89 -4.94
N GLY A 289 6.52 -7.84 -3.82
CA GLY A 289 5.50 -8.84 -3.50
C GLY A 289 4.39 -8.90 -4.54
N ALA A 290 3.92 -7.73 -5.02
CA ALA A 290 2.98 -7.65 -6.13
C ALA A 290 3.55 -8.29 -7.42
N TYR A 291 4.79 -7.95 -7.79
CA TYR A 291 5.46 -8.54 -8.95
C TYR A 291 5.56 -10.07 -8.86
N PHE A 292 6.10 -10.60 -7.74
CA PHE A 292 6.26 -12.04 -7.57
C PHE A 292 4.91 -12.76 -7.49
N SER A 293 3.88 -12.13 -6.94
CA SER A 293 2.53 -12.69 -6.98
C SER A 293 1.98 -12.81 -8.40
N GLY A 294 2.22 -11.83 -9.27
CA GLY A 294 1.84 -11.90 -10.69
C GLY A 294 2.57 -13.02 -11.43
N VAL A 295 3.88 -13.18 -11.21
CA VAL A 295 4.67 -14.28 -11.78
C VAL A 295 4.12 -15.65 -11.34
N ARG A 296 3.78 -15.82 -10.05
CA ARG A 296 3.15 -17.05 -9.56
C ARG A 296 1.78 -17.30 -10.22
N ALA A 297 0.95 -16.26 -10.30
CA ALA A 297 -0.39 -16.37 -10.88
C ALA A 297 -0.35 -16.84 -12.34
N VAL A 298 0.56 -16.27 -13.15
CA VAL A 298 0.75 -16.68 -14.55
C VAL A 298 1.34 -18.09 -14.64
N SER A 299 2.29 -18.44 -13.75
CA SER A 299 2.89 -19.78 -13.73
C SER A 299 1.84 -20.87 -13.51
N HIS A 300 0.86 -20.64 -12.63
CA HIS A 300 -0.26 -21.56 -12.42
C HIS A 300 -1.15 -21.71 -13.66
N LEU A 301 -1.39 -20.62 -14.40
CA LEU A 301 -2.18 -20.66 -15.63
C LEU A 301 -1.47 -21.45 -16.74
N VAL A 302 -0.15 -21.29 -16.89
CA VAL A 302 0.64 -21.96 -17.94
C VAL A 302 0.82 -23.46 -17.68
N GLN A 303 1.04 -23.88 -16.43
CA GLN A 303 1.21 -25.30 -16.07
C GLN A 303 -0.01 -26.17 -16.43
N ASP A 304 -1.19 -25.56 -16.53
CA ASP A 304 -2.45 -26.23 -16.84
C ASP A 304 -2.79 -26.29 -18.34
N GLY A 305 -1.81 -26.04 -19.20
CA GLY A 305 -1.95 -26.28 -20.64
C GLY A 305 -2.38 -25.05 -21.45
N LEU A 306 -2.31 -23.84 -20.88
CA LEU A 306 -2.14 -22.64 -21.69
C LEU A 306 -0.78 -22.74 -22.38
N LYS A 307 -0.79 -23.23 -23.62
CA LYS A 307 0.33 -23.02 -24.53
C LYS A 307 0.43 -21.51 -24.74
N ALA A 308 1.57 -20.92 -24.39
CA ALA A 308 1.94 -19.61 -24.90
C ALA A 308 1.94 -19.74 -26.43
N ASP A 309 1.02 -19.04 -27.09
CA ASP A 309 1.03 -18.88 -28.54
C ASP A 309 2.18 -17.95 -28.94
#